data_AF-A0A101H6G5-F1
#
_entry.id   AF-A0A101H6G5-F1
#
_cell.length_a   1.000
_cell.length_b   1.000
_cell.length_c   1.000
_cell.angle_alpha   90.00
_cell.angle_beta   90.00
_cell.angle_gamma   90.00
#
_symmetry.space_group_name_H-M   'P 1'
#
loop_
_entity.id
_entity.type
_entity.pdbx_description
1 polymer ?
#
loop_
_entity_poly.entity_id
_entity_poly.type
_entity_poly.pdbx_seq_one_letter_code
_entity_poly.pdbx_strand_id
1 'polypeptide(L)'
;MIHRFIPALLLICICLAGGCVQPDMVLPSISPVQAEYPVLTIDHTFLFEESDITISLPLDYGVYYGARDADKQIYLYSDLTDHDWLPYYYRAFIDDPQQEAFFQELIAELRRVRSALRLDDDRYLELCTVFVQSLPYDDDTTLIEPKFPIETFGDGTGDCDDKSLLLAGLLSREGYSVALLLYSEEAHMAVGVKGDGCRNVGDGYIFIETTRPNFVGIVPEMLAGDIVLESEPMIIPIGDGTIGYGRCDQTIVLSDLLAYCRDEIDRLNTEMEMEFAAIEEMTDEIGALRMEMDSLIRQRRYQEYNRQVPVFNSLIDRYNSHIEEYNRLVRSAERYVAIQSTIINRMHDRHGLYCEMLGEGVIGEIRGVS
;
A
#
# COMPACT_ATOMS: atom_id res chain seq x y z
N MET A 1 28.28 42.61 84.47
CA MET A 1 29.59 41.91 84.48
C MET A 1 29.29 40.45 84.15
N ILE A 2 29.69 39.83 83.05
CA ILE A 2 30.77 40.02 82.08
C ILE A 2 30.26 39.51 80.70
N HIS A 3 30.72 40.15 79.63
CA HIS A 3 30.50 39.81 78.21
C HIS A 3 30.87 38.36 77.84
N ARG A 4 30.26 37.80 76.78
CA ARG A 4 30.91 37.60 75.45
C ARG A 4 30.22 36.53 74.55
N PHE A 5 30.00 36.96 73.30
CA PHE A 5 30.22 36.24 72.03
C PHE A 5 29.21 35.21 71.50
N ILE A 6 28.60 35.62 70.38
CA ILE A 6 27.99 34.82 69.31
C ILE A 6 29.11 34.08 68.55
N PRO A 7 28.84 32.89 68.00
CA PRO A 7 29.21 32.62 66.62
C PRO A 7 27.98 32.25 65.79
N ALA A 8 27.78 33.00 64.71
CA ALA A 8 26.84 32.68 63.65
C ALA A 8 27.40 31.49 62.88
N LEU A 9 26.67 30.38 62.87
CA LEU A 9 26.97 29.26 61.98
C LEU A 9 26.39 29.61 60.60
N LEU A 10 27.26 30.10 59.73
CA LEU A 10 26.98 30.35 58.32
C LEU A 10 26.97 28.98 57.61
N LEU A 11 25.77 28.40 57.42
CA LEU A 11 25.61 27.24 56.54
C LEU A 11 25.69 27.76 55.11
N ILE A 12 26.87 27.63 54.51
CA ILE A 12 27.08 27.86 53.08
C ILE A 12 26.45 26.67 52.36
N CYS A 13 25.20 26.83 51.91
CA CYS A 13 24.68 26.02 50.83
C CYS A 13 25.49 26.36 49.58
N ILE A 14 26.38 25.45 49.20
CA ILE A 14 27.01 25.46 47.89
C ILE A 14 25.90 25.13 46.88
N CYS A 15 25.29 26.16 46.31
CA CYS A 15 24.53 26.04 45.08
C CYS A 15 25.53 25.65 43.99
N LEU A 16 25.60 24.36 43.67
CA LEU A 16 26.14 23.90 42.40
C LEU A 16 25.16 24.41 41.33
N ALA A 17 25.44 25.60 40.81
CA ALA A 17 24.87 26.08 39.56
C ALA A 17 25.47 25.26 38.42
N GLY A 18 25.06 24.00 38.32
CA GLY A 18 25.06 23.32 37.03
C GLY A 18 23.94 23.97 36.23
N GLY A 19 24.30 24.83 35.27
CA GLY A 19 23.32 25.32 34.31
C GLY A 19 22.77 24.12 33.55
N CYS A 20 21.58 23.67 33.91
CA CYS A 20 20.79 22.81 33.04
C CYS A 20 20.45 23.67 31.82
N VAL A 21 21.21 23.50 30.74
CA VAL A 21 20.77 23.97 29.42
C VAL A 21 19.50 23.20 29.14
N GLN A 22 18.35 23.89 29.13
CA GLN A 22 17.09 23.29 28.75
C GLN A 22 17.19 22.90 27.27
N PRO A 23 16.89 21.65 26.90
CA PRO A 23 16.97 21.24 25.49
C PRO A 23 15.90 21.98 24.68
N ASP A 24 16.16 22.18 23.39
CA ASP A 24 15.22 22.86 22.48
C ASP A 24 13.92 22.06 22.28
N MET A 25 14.01 20.73 22.39
CA MET A 25 12.89 19.79 22.33
C MET A 25 13.11 18.57 23.25
N VAL A 26 12.03 17.94 23.70
CA VAL A 26 12.03 16.59 24.31
C VAL A 26 11.23 15.67 23.39
N LEU A 27 11.88 14.59 22.96
CA LEU A 27 11.35 13.62 22.01
C LEU A 27 10.69 12.44 22.72
N PRO A 28 9.75 11.75 22.06
CA PRO A 28 9.25 10.45 22.50
C PRO A 28 10.39 9.47 22.74
N SER A 29 10.26 8.65 23.78
CA SER A 29 11.21 7.58 24.06
C SER A 29 10.57 6.46 24.86
N ILE A 30 11.05 5.25 24.65
CA ILE A 30 10.54 4.07 25.33
C ILE A 30 11.15 3.98 26.72
N SER A 31 10.29 3.80 27.71
CA SER A 31 10.68 3.45 29.08
C SER A 31 10.21 2.04 29.38
N PRO A 32 11.10 1.02 29.33
CA PRO A 32 10.71 -0.36 29.54
C PRO A 32 10.02 -0.57 30.90
N VAL A 33 8.92 -1.31 30.89
CA VAL A 33 8.18 -1.65 32.12
C VAL A 33 8.71 -2.95 32.74
N GLN A 34 8.54 -3.09 34.06
CA GLN A 34 8.92 -4.32 34.74
C GLN A 34 7.93 -5.44 34.40
N ALA A 35 8.43 -6.53 33.82
CA ALA A 35 7.62 -7.65 33.37
C ALA A 35 7.75 -8.88 34.29
N GLU A 36 6.63 -9.56 34.55
CA GLU A 36 6.62 -10.88 35.23
C GLU A 36 7.00 -12.01 34.25
N TYR A 37 6.63 -11.88 32.97
CA TYR A 37 7.04 -12.76 31.88
C TYR A 37 7.99 -11.99 30.94
N PRO A 38 9.15 -12.57 30.57
CA PRO A 38 10.17 -11.81 29.86
C PRO A 38 9.81 -11.53 28.40
N VAL A 39 9.04 -12.42 27.75
CA VAL A 39 8.77 -12.33 26.31
C VAL A 39 7.33 -12.68 25.93
N LEU A 40 6.87 -12.13 24.81
CA LEU A 40 5.62 -12.46 24.12
C LEU A 40 5.94 -13.03 22.74
N THR A 41 5.48 -14.25 22.43
CA THR A 41 5.64 -14.79 21.08
C THR A 41 4.55 -14.25 20.16
N ILE A 42 4.95 -13.51 19.13
CA ILE A 42 4.05 -12.97 18.10
C ILE A 42 4.40 -13.60 16.75
N ASP A 43 3.36 -14.04 16.04
CA ASP A 43 3.46 -14.70 14.74
C ASP A 43 2.70 -13.89 13.69
N HIS A 44 3.34 -13.67 12.54
CA HIS A 44 2.72 -13.07 11.35
C HIS A 44 2.87 -14.01 10.17
N THR A 45 1.78 -14.25 9.44
CA THR A 45 1.79 -15.10 8.23
C THR A 45 1.25 -14.33 7.03
N PHE A 46 1.99 -14.38 5.93
CA PHE A 46 1.65 -13.67 4.70
C PHE A 46 2.17 -14.43 3.48
N LEU A 47 1.51 -14.23 2.34
CA LEU A 47 1.94 -14.79 1.07
C LEU A 47 2.98 -13.87 0.44
N PHE A 48 4.15 -14.43 0.11
CA PHE A 48 5.18 -13.75 -0.67
C PHE A 48 5.65 -14.67 -1.79
N GLU A 49 5.55 -14.18 -3.02
CA GLU A 49 5.66 -15.03 -4.20
C GLU A 49 4.79 -16.28 -4.07
N GLU A 50 5.35 -17.47 -4.27
CA GLU A 50 4.64 -18.75 -4.20
C GLU A 50 4.70 -19.40 -2.80
N SER A 51 5.09 -18.67 -1.76
CA SER A 51 5.34 -19.22 -0.42
C SER A 51 4.57 -18.50 0.68
N ASP A 52 3.86 -19.28 1.51
CA ASP A 52 3.36 -18.79 2.79
C ASP A 52 4.54 -18.64 3.76
N ILE A 53 4.84 -17.39 4.11
CA ILE A 53 5.92 -17.02 5.03
C ILE A 53 5.33 -16.78 6.40
N THR A 54 5.88 -17.44 7.41
CA THR A 54 5.59 -17.16 8.83
C THR A 54 6.83 -16.60 9.50
N ILE A 55 6.66 -15.43 10.12
CA ILE A 55 7.67 -14.77 10.95
C ILE A 55 7.20 -14.88 12.41
N SER A 56 8.02 -15.49 13.26
CA SER A 56 7.73 -15.72 14.69
C SER A 56 8.82 -15.10 15.55
N LEU A 57 8.48 -14.13 16.40
CA LEU A 57 9.42 -13.41 17.24
C LEU A 57 9.06 -13.49 18.73
N PRO A 58 10.04 -13.68 19.63
CA PRO A 58 9.88 -13.48 21.07
C PRO A 58 10.09 -12.01 21.45
N LEU A 59 9.04 -11.18 21.38
CA LEU A 59 9.12 -9.77 21.76
C LEU A 59 9.44 -9.58 23.25
N ASP A 60 10.36 -8.69 23.57
CA ASP A 60 10.60 -8.27 24.96
C ASP A 60 9.33 -7.59 25.52
N TYR A 61 8.76 -8.18 26.57
CA TYR A 61 7.52 -7.69 27.17
C TYR A 61 7.68 -6.26 27.70
N GLY A 62 8.80 -5.98 28.36
CA GLY A 62 9.05 -4.70 29.01
C GLY A 62 9.18 -3.58 27.99
N VAL A 63 9.88 -3.82 26.89
CA VAL A 63 10.01 -2.85 25.79
C VAL A 63 8.68 -2.66 25.07
N TYR A 64 7.96 -3.73 24.73
CA TYR A 64 6.69 -3.64 24.01
C TYR A 64 5.64 -2.83 24.79
N TYR A 65 5.39 -3.16 26.06
CA TYR A 65 4.44 -2.38 26.87
C TYR A 65 4.99 -1.03 27.29
N GLY A 66 6.32 -0.90 27.45
CA GLY A 66 6.95 0.41 27.66
C GLY A 66 6.79 1.36 26.47
N ALA A 67 6.70 0.83 25.25
CA ALA A 67 6.41 1.60 24.05
C ALA A 67 4.92 2.00 23.98
N ARG A 68 4.01 1.08 24.31
CA ARG A 68 2.57 1.37 24.40
C ARG A 68 2.23 2.44 25.41
N ASP A 69 2.90 2.41 26.56
CA ASP A 69 2.68 3.34 27.66
C ASP A 69 3.54 4.60 27.56
N ALA A 70 4.39 4.72 26.53
CA ALA A 70 5.27 5.87 26.36
C ALA A 70 4.47 7.15 26.09
N ASP A 71 5.02 8.28 26.57
CA ASP A 71 4.55 9.60 26.16
C ASP A 71 5.05 9.88 24.73
N LYS A 72 4.14 9.82 23.76
CA LYS A 72 4.43 9.99 22.32
C LYS A 72 4.32 11.44 21.86
N GLN A 73 4.12 12.36 22.81
CA GLN A 73 4.11 13.79 22.54
C GLN A 73 5.53 14.34 22.38
N ILE A 74 5.64 15.43 21.62
CA ILE A 74 6.85 16.25 21.56
C ILE A 74 6.65 17.53 22.38
N TYR A 75 7.66 17.88 23.19
CA TYR A 75 7.65 19.13 23.94
C TYR A 75 8.69 20.09 23.36
N LEU A 76 8.22 21.17 22.74
CA LEU A 76 9.05 22.22 22.16
C LEU A 76 9.28 23.34 23.19
N TYR A 77 10.53 23.71 23.41
CA TYR A 77 10.94 24.80 24.30
C TYR A 77 11.52 26.00 23.54
N SER A 78 11.50 25.93 22.21
CA SER A 78 11.87 26.98 21.26
C SER A 78 10.83 27.06 20.14
N ASP A 79 10.79 28.19 19.44
CA ASP A 79 9.89 28.41 18.30
C ASP A 79 10.49 27.76 17.05
N LEU A 80 10.13 26.51 16.80
CA LEU A 80 10.62 25.69 15.68
C LEU A 80 9.52 25.51 14.64
N THR A 81 9.88 25.54 13.36
CA THR A 81 8.94 25.22 12.29
C THR A 81 8.78 23.71 12.16
N ASP A 82 7.70 23.28 11.52
CA ASP A 82 7.43 21.86 11.25
C ASP A 82 8.60 21.17 10.51
N HIS A 83 9.27 21.88 9.59
CA HIS A 83 10.48 21.38 8.93
C HIS A 83 11.66 21.15 9.88
N ASP A 84 11.73 21.88 11.00
CA ASP A 84 12.83 21.80 11.95
C ASP A 84 12.64 20.66 12.95
N TRP A 85 11.39 20.37 13.38
CA TRP A 85 11.14 19.39 14.44
C TRP A 85 10.58 18.04 13.97
N LEU A 86 9.77 17.99 12.89
CA LEU A 86 9.16 16.74 12.41
C LEU A 86 10.20 15.65 12.08
N PRO A 87 11.34 15.95 11.43
CA PRO A 87 12.36 14.94 11.18
C PRO A 87 12.90 14.29 12.46
N TYR A 88 13.09 15.07 13.53
CA TYR A 88 13.55 14.53 14.81
C TYR A 88 12.45 13.72 15.51
N TYR A 89 11.20 14.18 15.41
CA TYR A 89 10.04 13.49 15.99
C TYR A 89 9.89 12.07 15.42
N TYR A 90 9.74 11.92 14.11
CA TYR A 90 9.53 10.61 13.50
C TYR A 90 10.75 9.70 13.65
N ARG A 91 11.97 10.26 13.60
CA ARG A 91 13.18 9.47 13.84
C ARG A 91 13.28 8.96 15.27
N ALA A 92 12.73 9.66 16.26
CA ALA A 92 12.71 9.17 17.64
C ALA A 92 11.98 7.82 17.77
N PHE A 93 10.93 7.59 16.98
CA PHE A 93 10.23 6.30 16.96
C PHE A 93 11.05 5.17 16.34
N ILE A 94 11.86 5.46 15.32
CA ILE A 94 12.65 4.45 14.60
C ILE A 94 13.99 4.16 15.31
N ASP A 95 14.63 5.21 15.81
CA ASP A 95 16.00 5.21 16.32
C ASP A 95 16.05 4.98 17.85
N ASP A 96 14.91 4.73 18.52
CA ASP A 96 14.89 4.43 19.96
C ASP A 96 15.75 3.18 20.26
N PRO A 97 16.80 3.30 21.11
CA PRO A 97 17.71 2.19 21.40
C PRO A 97 17.06 0.95 22.00
N GLN A 98 15.90 1.07 22.65
CA GLN A 98 15.22 -0.07 23.28
C GLN A 98 14.67 -1.06 22.23
N GLN A 99 14.46 -0.62 20.98
CA GLN A 99 13.93 -1.47 19.92
C GLN A 99 15.00 -2.17 19.09
N GLU A 100 16.28 -1.93 19.35
CA GLU A 100 17.36 -2.45 18.51
C GLU A 100 17.41 -4.00 18.54
N ALA A 101 17.14 -4.61 19.69
CA ALA A 101 17.01 -6.07 19.78
C ALA A 101 15.84 -6.60 18.94
N PHE A 102 14.68 -5.93 18.97
CA PHE A 102 13.52 -6.26 18.16
C PHE A 102 13.85 -6.24 16.65
N PHE A 103 14.47 -5.15 16.19
CA PHE A 103 14.86 -5.05 14.77
C PHE A 103 15.85 -6.15 14.36
N GLN A 104 16.85 -6.45 15.21
CA GLN A 104 17.83 -7.49 14.93
C GLN A 104 17.19 -8.88 14.79
N GLU A 105 16.22 -9.22 15.65
CA GLU A 105 15.48 -10.48 15.57
C GLU A 105 14.61 -10.54 14.32
N LEU A 106 13.87 -9.47 14.01
CA LEU A 106 12.98 -9.42 12.85
C LEU A 106 13.75 -9.53 11.54
N ILE A 107 14.84 -8.77 11.43
CA ILE A 107 15.77 -8.83 10.30
C ILE A 107 16.39 -10.22 10.17
N ALA A 108 16.74 -10.88 11.28
CA ALA A 108 17.29 -12.23 11.23
C ALA A 108 16.31 -13.23 10.61
N GLU A 109 15.02 -13.17 10.96
CA GLU A 109 13.99 -14.02 10.33
C GLU A 109 13.80 -13.67 8.84
N LEU A 110 13.70 -12.38 8.50
CA LEU A 110 13.59 -11.95 7.10
C LEU A 110 14.81 -12.38 6.26
N ARG A 111 16.03 -12.31 6.80
CA ARG A 111 17.25 -12.79 6.14
C ARG A 111 17.27 -14.31 5.96
N ARG A 112 16.64 -15.09 6.84
CA ARG A 112 16.47 -16.54 6.64
C ARG A 112 15.57 -16.81 5.44
N VAL A 113 14.44 -16.12 5.34
CA VAL A 113 13.53 -16.21 4.18
C VAL A 113 14.26 -15.80 2.90
N ARG A 114 14.97 -14.66 2.93
CA ARG A 114 15.83 -14.18 1.84
C ARG A 114 16.78 -15.27 1.34
N SER A 115 17.47 -15.93 2.26
CA SER A 115 18.44 -16.98 1.95
C SER A 115 17.77 -18.25 1.39
N ALA A 116 16.63 -18.65 1.96
CA ALA A 116 15.88 -19.83 1.54
C ALA A 116 15.33 -19.67 0.11
N LEU A 117 14.75 -18.51 -0.20
CA LEU A 117 14.18 -18.19 -1.51
C LEU A 117 15.21 -17.62 -2.51
N ARG A 118 16.45 -17.39 -2.06
CA ARG A 118 17.56 -16.82 -2.86
C ARG A 118 17.18 -15.48 -3.49
N LEU A 119 16.62 -14.59 -2.68
CA LEU A 119 16.19 -13.26 -3.12
C LEU A 119 17.41 -12.36 -3.36
N ASP A 120 17.37 -11.60 -4.46
CA ASP A 120 18.26 -10.47 -4.69
C ASP A 120 17.83 -9.26 -3.84
N ASP A 121 18.53 -8.12 -3.95
CA ASP A 121 18.22 -6.94 -3.15
C ASP A 121 16.81 -6.41 -3.43
N ASP A 122 16.39 -6.33 -4.69
CA ASP A 122 15.05 -5.85 -5.06
C ASP A 122 13.94 -6.74 -4.48
N ARG A 123 14.07 -8.07 -4.64
CA ARG A 123 13.08 -9.02 -4.10
C ARG A 123 13.12 -9.09 -2.58
N TYR A 124 14.27 -8.84 -1.96
CA TYR A 124 14.36 -8.78 -0.51
C TYR A 124 13.70 -7.52 0.06
N LEU A 125 13.87 -6.36 -0.59
CA LEU A 125 13.10 -5.16 -0.26
C LEU A 125 11.59 -5.44 -0.39
N GLU A 126 11.18 -6.11 -1.47
CA GLU A 126 9.78 -6.49 -1.69
C GLU A 126 9.25 -7.42 -0.60
N LEU A 127 10.04 -8.39 -0.11
CA LEU A 127 9.66 -9.24 1.02
C LEU A 127 9.36 -8.39 2.27
N CYS A 128 10.23 -7.43 2.60
CA CYS A 128 10.02 -6.53 3.74
C CYS A 128 8.78 -5.64 3.53
N THR A 129 8.58 -5.11 2.32
CA THR A 129 7.41 -4.31 1.97
C THR A 129 6.11 -5.11 2.07
N VAL A 130 6.06 -6.31 1.49
CA VAL A 130 4.88 -7.19 1.52
C VAL A 130 4.57 -7.64 2.94
N PHE A 131 5.58 -7.94 3.76
CA PHE A 131 5.38 -8.23 5.18
C PHE A 131 4.61 -7.08 5.86
N VAL A 132 5.05 -5.83 5.68
CA VAL A 132 4.37 -4.67 6.29
C VAL A 132 2.99 -4.43 5.69
N GLN A 133 2.85 -4.52 4.36
CA GLN A 133 1.56 -4.42 3.66
C GLN A 133 0.56 -5.51 4.09
N SER A 134 1.04 -6.66 4.57
CA SER A 134 0.19 -7.78 5.01
C SER A 134 -0.45 -7.54 6.38
N LEU A 135 0.12 -6.67 7.21
CA LEU A 135 -0.52 -6.30 8.47
C LEU A 135 -1.83 -5.54 8.16
N PRO A 136 -2.95 -5.83 8.83
CA PRO A 136 -4.16 -5.03 8.71
C PRO A 136 -3.92 -3.52 8.86
N TYR A 137 -4.72 -2.74 8.13
CA TYR A 137 -4.77 -1.29 8.27
C TYR A 137 -5.70 -0.93 9.43
N ASP A 138 -5.24 -0.06 10.32
CA ASP A 138 -6.03 0.51 11.41
C ASP A 138 -6.58 1.87 10.97
N ASP A 139 -7.90 1.98 10.83
CA ASP A 139 -8.59 3.22 10.45
C ASP A 139 -9.16 3.97 11.68
N ASP A 140 -8.80 3.56 12.89
CA ASP A 140 -9.23 4.21 14.12
C ASP A 140 -8.58 5.59 14.29
N THR A 141 -9.25 6.60 13.74
CA THR A 141 -8.90 8.02 13.87
C THR A 141 -8.85 8.57 15.31
N THR A 142 -9.19 7.77 16.33
CA THR A 142 -9.07 8.19 17.74
C THR A 142 -7.65 8.04 18.28
N LEU A 143 -6.81 7.23 17.62
CA LEU A 143 -5.38 7.12 17.88
C LEU A 143 -4.65 8.03 16.87
N ILE A 144 -4.14 9.15 17.35
CA ILE A 144 -3.50 10.19 16.50
C ILE A 144 -1.97 10.09 16.57
N GLU A 145 -1.44 9.41 17.58
CA GLU A 145 0.00 9.33 17.83
C GLU A 145 0.59 8.08 17.16
N PRO A 146 1.73 8.21 16.44
CA PRO A 146 2.38 7.07 15.84
C PRO A 146 2.79 6.03 16.89
N LYS A 147 2.73 4.77 16.52
CA LYS A 147 3.27 3.64 17.27
C LYS A 147 4.76 3.52 17.03
N PHE A 148 5.48 3.08 18.07
CA PHE A 148 6.83 2.58 17.88
C PHE A 148 6.78 1.29 17.02
N PRO A 149 7.76 1.02 16.15
CA PRO A 149 7.79 -0.19 15.31
C PRO A 149 7.55 -1.52 16.03
N ILE A 150 8.05 -1.67 17.27
CA ILE A 150 7.80 -2.87 18.10
C ILE A 150 6.31 -3.02 18.47
N GLU A 151 5.59 -1.91 18.65
CA GLU A 151 4.14 -1.91 18.89
C GLU A 151 3.38 -2.32 17.64
N THR A 152 3.68 -1.71 16.48
CA THR A 152 3.04 -2.05 15.19
C THR A 152 3.18 -3.55 14.89
N PHE A 153 4.38 -4.10 15.11
CA PHE A 153 4.61 -5.53 14.98
C PHE A 153 3.85 -6.34 16.04
N GLY A 154 3.86 -5.92 17.31
CA GLY A 154 3.24 -6.65 18.41
C GLY A 154 1.71 -6.67 18.38
N ASP A 155 1.08 -5.54 18.02
CA ASP A 155 -0.36 -5.41 17.79
C ASP A 155 -0.79 -6.12 16.51
N GLY A 156 0.11 -6.20 15.52
CA GLY A 156 -0.18 -6.77 14.20
C GLY A 156 -1.09 -5.89 13.35
N THR A 157 -1.18 -4.60 13.64
CA THR A 157 -1.99 -3.62 12.89
C THR A 157 -1.40 -2.22 13.08
N GLY A 158 -1.66 -1.34 12.13
CA GLY A 158 -1.29 0.08 12.22
C GLY A 158 -1.88 0.88 11.08
N ASP A 159 -1.84 2.19 11.20
CA ASP A 159 -2.27 3.12 10.16
C ASP A 159 -1.11 3.45 9.18
N CYS A 160 -1.19 4.58 8.48
CA CYS A 160 -0.19 4.95 7.48
C CYS A 160 1.20 5.26 8.06
N ASP A 161 1.28 5.90 9.24
CA ASP A 161 2.57 6.28 9.82
C ASP A 161 3.21 5.10 10.56
N ASP A 162 2.45 4.35 11.35
CA ASP A 162 2.85 3.12 12.04
C ASP A 162 3.60 2.16 11.10
N LYS A 163 2.95 1.85 9.98
CA LYS A 163 3.43 0.88 8.99
C LYS A 163 4.65 1.45 8.25
N SER A 164 4.65 2.75 7.97
CA SER A 164 5.78 3.42 7.30
C SER A 164 7.02 3.50 8.20
N LEU A 165 6.86 3.77 9.50
CA LEU A 165 7.92 3.76 10.49
C LEU A 165 8.55 2.35 10.63
N LEU A 166 7.73 1.31 10.68
CA LEU A 166 8.20 -0.08 10.72
C LEU A 166 9.01 -0.44 9.46
N LEU A 167 8.46 -0.17 8.27
CA LEU A 167 9.15 -0.49 7.01
C LEU A 167 10.45 0.31 6.86
N ALA A 168 10.43 1.61 7.14
CA ALA A 168 11.63 2.45 7.04
C ALA A 168 12.71 2.02 8.04
N GLY A 169 12.32 1.64 9.26
CA GLY A 169 13.23 1.10 10.27
C GLY A 169 13.89 -0.23 9.86
N LEU A 170 13.15 -1.10 9.16
CA LEU A 170 13.69 -2.35 8.61
C LEU A 170 14.67 -2.09 7.46
N LEU A 171 14.23 -1.34 6.45
CA LEU A 171 15.01 -1.15 5.23
C LEU A 171 16.29 -0.33 5.48
N SER A 172 16.23 0.69 6.34
CA SER A 172 17.43 1.48 6.69
C SER A 172 18.52 0.62 7.36
N ARG A 173 18.15 -0.29 8.26
CA ARG A 173 19.08 -1.24 8.91
C ARG A 173 19.63 -2.30 7.97
N GLU A 174 18.91 -2.62 6.91
CA GLU A 174 19.38 -3.49 5.81
C GLU A 174 20.23 -2.74 4.75
N GLY A 175 20.49 -1.44 4.94
CA GLY A 175 21.39 -0.66 4.09
C GLY A 175 20.75 -0.05 2.85
N TYR A 176 19.41 -0.06 2.76
CA TYR A 176 18.70 0.66 1.71
C TYR A 176 18.67 2.16 1.96
N SER A 177 18.74 2.93 0.87
CA SER A 177 18.64 4.39 0.92
C SER A 177 17.16 4.78 1.00
N VAL A 178 16.68 5.05 2.21
CA VAL A 178 15.25 5.14 2.54
C VAL A 178 14.91 6.48 3.15
N ALA A 179 13.66 6.91 2.99
CA ALA A 179 13.09 8.07 3.67
C ALA A 179 11.64 7.81 4.04
N LEU A 180 11.12 8.54 5.03
CA LEU A 180 9.68 8.74 5.16
C LEU A 180 9.24 9.84 4.20
N LEU A 181 8.05 9.68 3.63
CA LEU A 181 7.39 10.64 2.76
C LEU A 181 6.14 11.12 3.49
N LEU A 182 6.20 12.32 4.06
CA LEU A 182 5.10 12.90 4.82
C LEU A 182 4.31 13.87 3.94
N TYR A 183 3.06 13.51 3.62
CA TYR A 183 2.11 14.32 2.88
C TYR A 183 1.17 15.00 3.88
N SER A 184 1.57 16.18 4.37
CA SER A 184 0.87 16.88 5.44
C SER A 184 -0.53 17.38 5.04
N GLU A 185 -0.76 17.71 3.76
CA GLU A 185 -2.06 18.17 3.28
C GLU A 185 -3.11 17.04 3.28
N GLU A 186 -2.67 15.84 2.90
CA GLU A 186 -3.49 14.64 2.82
C GLU A 186 -3.50 13.82 4.12
N ALA A 187 -2.73 14.22 5.14
CA ALA A 187 -2.51 13.47 6.37
C ALA A 187 -2.10 12.00 6.10
N HIS A 188 -1.16 11.81 5.17
CA HIS A 188 -0.68 10.49 4.78
C HIS A 188 0.84 10.36 4.94
N MET A 189 1.29 9.18 5.33
CA MET A 189 2.70 8.81 5.34
C MET A 189 2.94 7.57 4.47
N ALA A 190 4.01 7.64 3.69
CA ALA A 190 4.53 6.52 2.92
C ALA A 190 6.04 6.38 3.11
N VAL A 191 6.62 5.36 2.48
CA VAL A 191 8.08 5.15 2.47
C VAL A 191 8.64 5.50 1.09
N GLY A 192 9.80 6.13 1.07
CA GLY A 192 10.59 6.36 -0.13
C GLY A 192 11.82 5.47 -0.15
N VAL A 193 12.19 4.93 -1.31
CA VAL A 193 13.51 4.31 -1.54
C VAL A 193 14.19 4.97 -2.73
N LYS A 194 15.52 5.12 -2.74
CA LYS A 194 16.21 5.60 -3.96
C LYS A 194 15.99 4.61 -5.09
N GLY A 195 15.65 5.11 -6.26
CA GLY A 195 15.47 4.27 -7.44
C GLY A 195 15.38 5.11 -8.72
N ASP A 196 15.52 4.45 -9.85
CA ASP A 196 15.33 5.05 -11.18
C ASP A 196 14.24 4.33 -11.97
N GLY A 197 13.82 4.91 -13.09
CA GLY A 197 12.77 4.35 -13.94
C GLY A 197 11.34 4.67 -13.53
N CYS A 198 11.00 4.67 -12.24
CA CYS A 198 9.66 5.06 -11.75
C CYS A 198 9.50 6.57 -11.57
N ARG A 199 8.26 7.00 -11.26
CA ARG A 199 7.96 8.39 -10.86
C ARG A 199 8.77 8.74 -9.61
N ASN A 200 9.63 9.75 -9.75
CA ASN A 200 10.38 10.35 -8.66
C ASN A 200 9.45 11.28 -7.86
N VAL A 201 9.41 11.13 -6.55
CA VAL A 201 8.58 11.93 -5.63
C VAL A 201 9.35 13.05 -4.93
N GLY A 202 10.62 13.22 -5.29
CA GLY A 202 11.55 14.21 -4.76
C GLY A 202 12.89 13.56 -4.40
N ASP A 203 13.97 14.30 -4.61
CA ASP A 203 15.36 13.91 -4.30
C ASP A 203 15.83 12.55 -4.86
N GLY A 204 15.15 11.93 -5.83
CA GLY A 204 15.53 10.60 -6.33
C GLY A 204 14.90 9.44 -5.58
N TYR A 205 13.93 9.72 -4.70
CA TYR A 205 13.12 8.69 -4.06
C TYR A 205 11.94 8.30 -4.97
N ILE A 206 11.59 7.01 -4.93
CA ILE A 206 10.39 6.44 -5.51
C ILE A 206 9.47 5.96 -4.39
N PHE A 207 8.16 5.97 -4.65
CA PHE A 207 7.12 5.72 -3.65
C PHE A 207 6.98 4.24 -3.29
N ILE A 208 6.81 3.92 -2.01
CA ILE A 208 6.39 2.62 -1.51
C ILE A 208 5.12 2.83 -0.67
N GLU A 209 4.02 2.28 -1.16
CA GLU A 209 2.77 2.21 -0.41
C GLU A 209 2.87 1.14 0.68
N THR A 210 2.47 1.45 1.91
CA THR A 210 2.56 0.53 3.06
C THR A 210 1.20 0.03 3.54
N THR A 211 0.12 0.73 3.23
CA THR A 211 -1.22 0.50 3.79
C THR A 211 -2.02 -0.59 3.07
N ARG A 212 -1.60 -0.96 1.85
CA ARG A 212 -2.26 -2.00 1.04
C ARG A 212 -1.27 -2.63 0.05
N PRO A 213 -1.59 -3.83 -0.48
CA PRO A 213 -0.79 -4.44 -1.54
C PRO A 213 -0.64 -3.49 -2.73
N ASN A 214 0.61 -3.26 -3.12
CA ASN A 214 0.96 -2.45 -4.28
C ASN A 214 2.43 -2.67 -4.67
N PHE A 215 2.76 -2.45 -5.93
CA PHE A 215 4.14 -2.54 -6.40
C PHE A 215 4.99 -1.36 -5.93
N VAL A 216 6.27 -1.65 -5.65
CA VAL A 216 7.27 -0.63 -5.34
C VAL A 216 7.42 0.33 -6.54
N GLY A 217 7.46 1.63 -6.24
CA GLY A 217 7.61 2.70 -7.20
C GLY A 217 6.31 3.15 -7.90
N ILE A 218 5.17 2.49 -7.63
CA ILE A 218 3.87 2.87 -8.16
C ILE A 218 3.12 3.68 -7.10
N VAL A 219 2.75 4.92 -7.44
CA VAL A 219 1.82 5.71 -6.62
C VAL A 219 0.40 5.29 -7.00
N PRO A 220 -0.40 4.72 -6.08
CA PRO A 220 -1.77 4.37 -6.43
C PRO A 220 -2.64 5.61 -6.66
N GLU A 221 -3.65 5.49 -7.53
CA GLU A 221 -4.59 6.58 -7.85
C GLU A 221 -5.40 7.06 -6.63
N MET A 222 -5.67 6.15 -5.70
CA MET A 222 -6.43 6.39 -4.48
C MET A 222 -5.89 5.46 -3.41
N LEU A 223 -5.61 5.95 -2.21
CA LEU A 223 -5.03 5.21 -1.08
C LEU A 223 -6.11 4.68 -0.13
N ALA A 224 -5.71 4.04 0.96
CA ALA A 224 -6.64 3.71 2.05
C ALA A 224 -7.30 5.01 2.59
N GLY A 225 -8.59 4.94 2.92
CA GLY A 225 -9.35 6.13 3.35
C GLY A 225 -9.76 7.09 2.22
N ASP A 226 -9.78 6.63 0.97
CA ASP A 226 -10.15 7.41 -0.23
C ASP A 226 -9.26 8.65 -0.49
N ILE A 227 -8.02 8.62 0.01
CA ILE A 227 -7.06 9.72 -0.14
C ILE A 227 -6.45 9.73 -1.55
N VAL A 228 -6.34 10.91 -2.15
CA VAL A 228 -5.61 11.15 -3.41
C VAL A 228 -4.45 12.09 -3.11
N LEU A 229 -3.22 11.68 -3.44
CA LEU A 229 -2.03 12.49 -3.20
C LEU A 229 -1.84 13.54 -4.31
N GLU A 230 -1.89 14.81 -3.95
CA GLU A 230 -1.67 15.96 -4.84
C GLU A 230 -0.44 16.79 -4.44
N SER A 231 -0.10 16.83 -3.14
CA SER A 231 1.00 17.62 -2.60
C SER A 231 2.39 16.98 -2.82
N GLU A 232 3.46 17.76 -2.61
CA GLU A 232 4.82 17.22 -2.52
C GLU A 232 5.12 16.82 -1.07
N PRO A 233 5.76 15.64 -0.83
CA PRO A 233 6.02 15.20 0.53
C PRO A 233 7.19 15.96 1.16
N MET A 234 7.15 16.12 2.48
CA MET A 234 8.37 16.32 3.25
C MET A 234 9.16 15.01 3.27
N ILE A 235 10.40 15.05 2.78
CA ILE A 235 11.29 13.89 2.74
C ILE A 235 12.14 13.86 4.02
N ILE A 236 12.02 12.78 4.78
CA ILE A 236 12.77 12.57 6.03
C ILE A 236 13.68 11.34 5.84
N PRO A 237 14.97 11.50 5.49
CA PRO A 237 15.88 10.39 5.30
C PRO A 237 16.10 9.59 6.59
N ILE A 238 16.07 8.26 6.47
CA ILE A 238 16.25 7.31 7.58
C ILE A 238 17.52 6.47 7.33
N GLY A 239 18.45 6.50 8.28
CA GLY A 239 19.74 5.81 8.17
C GLY A 239 20.69 6.45 7.14
N ASP A 240 21.73 5.70 6.77
CA ASP A 240 22.79 6.10 5.82
C ASP A 240 22.99 5.07 4.69
N GLY A 241 21.97 4.25 4.46
CA GLY A 241 21.97 3.22 3.43
C GLY A 241 22.13 3.78 2.00
N THR A 242 22.63 2.92 1.11
CA THR A 242 22.98 3.28 -0.27
C THR A 242 22.37 2.36 -1.33
N ILE A 243 21.77 1.24 -0.90
CA ILE A 243 21.11 0.30 -1.81
C ILE A 243 19.81 0.94 -2.31
N GLY A 244 19.63 1.00 -3.62
CA GLY A 244 18.40 1.47 -4.26
C GLY A 244 17.57 0.32 -4.81
N TYR A 245 16.38 0.65 -5.32
CA TYR A 245 15.49 -0.27 -6.00
C TYR A 245 15.62 -0.12 -7.52
N GLY A 246 15.80 -1.25 -8.22
CA GLY A 246 16.12 -1.29 -9.65
C GLY A 246 15.08 -1.96 -10.56
N ARG A 247 13.91 -2.38 -10.05
CA ARG A 247 12.89 -3.12 -10.84
C ARG A 247 11.68 -2.31 -11.28
N CYS A 248 11.85 -1.00 -11.37
CA CYS A 248 10.88 -0.11 -11.99
C CYS A 248 10.56 -0.46 -13.45
N ASP A 249 11.51 -1.04 -14.17
CA ASP A 249 11.30 -1.58 -15.52
C ASP A 249 10.23 -2.68 -15.58
N GLN A 250 9.94 -3.33 -14.45
CA GLN A 250 8.93 -4.38 -14.32
C GLN A 250 7.65 -3.87 -13.67
N THR A 251 7.75 -3.08 -12.59
CA THR A 251 6.55 -2.57 -11.89
C THR A 251 5.73 -1.62 -12.76
N ILE A 252 6.39 -0.77 -13.55
CA ILE A 252 5.70 0.13 -14.50
C ILE A 252 4.98 -0.68 -15.56
N VAL A 253 5.60 -1.72 -16.11
CA VAL A 253 4.95 -2.56 -17.13
C VAL A 253 3.69 -3.23 -16.60
N LEU A 254 3.73 -3.72 -15.34
CA LEU A 254 2.55 -4.31 -14.70
C LEU A 254 1.47 -3.25 -14.40
N SER A 255 1.87 -2.05 -14.00
CA SER A 255 0.97 -0.92 -13.78
C SER A 255 0.31 -0.44 -15.09
N ASP A 256 1.07 -0.31 -16.17
CA ASP A 256 0.58 0.07 -17.49
C ASP A 256 -0.38 -1.01 -18.05
N LEU A 257 -0.06 -2.29 -17.82
CA LEU A 257 -0.92 -3.40 -18.18
C LEU A 257 -2.25 -3.36 -17.40
N LEU A 258 -2.23 -3.03 -16.11
CA LEU A 258 -3.45 -2.81 -15.33
C LEU A 258 -4.30 -1.66 -15.89
N ALA A 259 -3.68 -0.53 -16.20
CA ALA A 259 -4.37 0.62 -16.77
C ALA A 259 -4.98 0.28 -18.14
N TYR A 260 -4.21 -0.37 -19.01
CA TYR A 260 -4.69 -0.83 -20.31
C TYR A 260 -5.89 -1.79 -20.20
N CYS A 261 -5.85 -2.75 -19.27
CA CYS A 261 -6.98 -3.66 -19.07
C CYS A 261 -8.25 -2.89 -18.65
N ARG A 262 -8.13 -1.88 -17.78
CA ARG A 262 -9.27 -1.04 -17.36
C ARG A 262 -9.86 -0.30 -18.56
N ASP A 263 -9.02 0.37 -19.34
CA ASP A 263 -9.45 1.13 -20.52
C ASP A 263 -10.15 0.22 -21.56
N GLU A 264 -9.62 -0.98 -21.79
CA GLU A 264 -10.23 -1.95 -22.70
C GLU A 264 -11.54 -2.52 -22.17
N ILE A 265 -11.65 -2.77 -20.87
CA ILE A 265 -12.91 -3.20 -20.23
C ILE A 265 -13.97 -2.11 -20.40
N ASP A 266 -13.63 -0.84 -20.14
CA ASP A 266 -14.57 0.28 -20.27
C ASP A 266 -15.02 0.49 -21.73
N ARG A 267 -14.09 0.37 -22.67
CA ARG A 267 -14.39 0.41 -24.10
C ARG A 267 -15.36 -0.72 -24.50
N LEU A 268 -15.07 -1.95 -24.08
CA LEU A 268 -15.90 -3.12 -24.38
C LEU A 268 -17.28 -3.04 -23.72
N ASN A 269 -17.37 -2.50 -22.50
CA ASN A 269 -18.63 -2.26 -21.82
C ASN A 269 -19.51 -1.29 -22.62
N THR A 270 -18.91 -0.20 -23.12
CA THR A 270 -19.61 0.76 -23.99
C THR A 270 -20.12 0.10 -25.27
N GLU A 271 -19.32 -0.77 -25.89
CA GLU A 271 -19.75 -1.53 -27.08
C GLU A 271 -20.87 -2.52 -26.77
N MET A 272 -20.81 -3.21 -25.63
CA MET A 272 -21.86 -4.13 -25.17
C MET A 272 -23.18 -3.41 -24.91
N GLU A 273 -23.15 -2.19 -24.35
CA GLU A 273 -24.36 -1.38 -24.15
C GLU A 273 -25.04 -1.01 -25.48
N MET A 274 -24.26 -0.67 -26.52
CA MET A 274 -24.80 -0.39 -27.85
C MET A 274 -25.43 -1.63 -28.49
N GLU A 275 -24.75 -2.77 -28.43
CA GLU A 275 -25.29 -4.04 -28.95
C GLU A 275 -26.54 -4.48 -28.19
N PHE A 276 -26.56 -4.31 -26.87
CA PHE A 276 -27.72 -4.62 -26.03
C PHE A 276 -28.93 -3.75 -26.41
N ALA A 277 -28.74 -2.45 -26.62
CA ALA A 277 -29.82 -1.56 -27.06
C ALA A 277 -30.37 -1.96 -28.45
N ALA A 278 -29.51 -2.36 -29.38
CA ALA A 278 -29.94 -2.85 -30.70
C ALA A 278 -30.73 -4.16 -30.61
N ILE A 279 -30.32 -5.07 -29.71
CA ILE A 279 -31.03 -6.32 -29.42
C ILE A 279 -32.43 -6.05 -28.84
N GLU A 280 -32.54 -5.09 -27.91
CA GLU A 280 -33.84 -4.69 -27.33
C GLU A 280 -34.78 -4.11 -28.40
N GLU A 281 -34.29 -3.19 -29.24
CA GLU A 281 -35.08 -2.61 -30.34
C GLU A 281 -35.57 -3.70 -31.30
N MET A 282 -34.69 -4.64 -31.69
CA MET A 282 -35.10 -5.75 -32.56
C MET A 282 -36.08 -6.70 -31.88
N THR A 283 -35.97 -6.90 -30.56
CA THR A 283 -36.91 -7.72 -29.79
C THR A 283 -38.33 -7.13 -29.88
N ASP A 284 -38.45 -5.80 -29.76
CA ASP A 284 -39.72 -5.10 -29.91
C ASP A 284 -40.26 -5.19 -31.35
N GLU A 285 -39.40 -5.00 -32.37
CA GLU A 285 -39.79 -5.15 -33.78
C GLU A 285 -40.27 -6.58 -34.10
N ILE A 286 -39.55 -7.59 -33.64
CA ILE A 286 -39.91 -9.01 -33.79
C ILE A 286 -41.27 -9.27 -33.12
N GLY A 287 -41.48 -8.74 -31.92
CA GLY A 287 -42.75 -8.85 -31.19
C GLY A 287 -43.92 -8.24 -31.97
N ALA A 288 -43.75 -7.02 -32.46
CA ALA A 288 -44.77 -6.31 -33.24
C ALA A 288 -45.10 -7.04 -34.55
N LEU A 289 -44.08 -7.47 -35.30
CA LEU A 289 -44.27 -8.19 -36.57
C LEU A 289 -44.95 -9.54 -36.34
N ARG A 290 -44.59 -10.25 -35.27
CA ARG A 290 -45.25 -11.51 -34.88
C ARG A 290 -46.73 -11.31 -34.59
N MET A 291 -47.10 -10.25 -33.88
CA MET A 291 -48.50 -9.91 -33.61
C MET A 291 -49.29 -9.61 -34.90
N GLU A 292 -48.68 -8.90 -35.85
CA GLU A 292 -49.28 -8.64 -37.17
C GLU A 292 -49.49 -9.95 -37.94
N MET A 293 -48.46 -10.78 -38.03
CA MET A 293 -48.50 -12.07 -38.73
C MET A 293 -49.57 -13.01 -38.13
N ASP A 294 -49.67 -13.08 -36.80
CA ASP A 294 -50.71 -13.84 -36.11
C ASP A 294 -52.12 -13.34 -36.46
N SER A 295 -52.29 -12.02 -36.63
CA SER A 295 -53.55 -11.41 -37.07
C SER A 295 -53.93 -11.80 -38.50
N LEU A 296 -52.95 -11.79 -39.42
CA LEU A 296 -53.15 -12.21 -40.81
C LEU A 296 -53.58 -13.68 -40.92
N ILE A 297 -52.98 -14.57 -40.11
CA ILE A 297 -53.41 -15.97 -40.01
C ILE A 297 -54.87 -16.06 -39.55
N ARG A 298 -55.25 -15.37 -38.46
CA ARG A 298 -56.64 -15.38 -37.94
C ARG A 298 -57.65 -14.91 -38.99
N GLN A 299 -57.28 -13.94 -39.81
CA GLN A 299 -58.09 -13.40 -40.90
C GLN A 299 -58.05 -14.24 -42.19
N ARG A 300 -57.27 -15.35 -42.21
CA ARG A 300 -57.04 -16.20 -43.40
C ARG A 300 -56.40 -15.47 -44.58
N ARG A 301 -55.63 -14.41 -44.30
CA ARG A 301 -54.91 -13.58 -45.28
C ARG A 301 -53.50 -14.14 -45.56
N TYR A 302 -53.47 -15.33 -46.16
CA TYR A 302 -52.22 -16.09 -46.30
C TYR A 302 -51.21 -15.48 -47.29
N GLN A 303 -51.67 -14.74 -48.30
CA GLN A 303 -50.75 -14.09 -49.24
C GLN A 303 -49.95 -12.98 -48.57
N GLU A 304 -50.61 -12.16 -47.76
CA GLU A 304 -49.95 -11.11 -46.98
C GLU A 304 -49.06 -11.69 -45.90
N TYR A 305 -49.49 -12.75 -45.20
CA TYR A 305 -48.64 -13.47 -44.26
C TYR A 305 -47.34 -13.95 -44.93
N ASN A 306 -47.45 -14.60 -46.08
CA ASN A 306 -46.29 -15.12 -46.81
C ASN A 306 -45.33 -14.01 -47.29
N ARG A 307 -45.82 -12.77 -47.46
CA ARG A 307 -44.95 -11.61 -47.75
C ARG A 307 -44.16 -11.14 -46.54
N GLN A 308 -44.66 -11.35 -45.32
CA GLN A 308 -43.97 -10.97 -44.09
C GLN A 308 -42.93 -12.00 -43.65
N VAL A 309 -43.06 -13.27 -44.04
CA VAL A 309 -42.10 -14.34 -43.66
C VAL A 309 -40.64 -13.99 -43.99
N PRO A 310 -40.28 -13.52 -45.21
CA PRO A 310 -38.89 -13.13 -45.49
C PRO A 310 -38.40 -11.94 -44.66
N VAL A 311 -39.28 -10.98 -44.35
CA VAL A 311 -38.96 -9.83 -43.50
C VAL A 311 -38.67 -10.27 -42.08
N PHE A 312 -39.54 -11.15 -41.53
CA PHE A 312 -39.35 -11.74 -40.21
C PHE A 312 -38.05 -12.53 -40.12
N ASN A 313 -37.77 -13.40 -41.09
CA ASN A 313 -36.53 -14.17 -41.12
C ASN A 313 -35.30 -13.26 -41.18
N SER A 314 -35.31 -12.22 -42.02
CA SER A 314 -34.22 -11.25 -42.09
C SER A 314 -34.01 -10.49 -40.78
N LEU A 315 -35.07 -10.20 -40.03
CA LEU A 315 -34.98 -9.55 -38.73
C LEU A 315 -34.38 -10.49 -37.67
N ILE A 316 -34.78 -11.76 -37.68
CA ILE A 316 -34.18 -12.80 -36.82
C ILE A 316 -32.70 -12.99 -37.13
N ASP A 317 -32.30 -12.99 -38.41
CA ASP A 317 -30.90 -13.12 -38.81
C ASP A 317 -30.04 -11.95 -38.28
N ARG A 318 -30.58 -10.72 -38.35
CA ARG A 318 -29.92 -9.53 -37.77
C ARG A 318 -29.83 -9.63 -36.26
N TYR A 319 -30.93 -9.98 -35.58
CA TYR A 319 -30.96 -10.19 -34.14
C TYR A 319 -29.91 -11.21 -33.70
N ASN A 320 -29.83 -12.36 -34.38
CA ASN A 320 -28.83 -13.38 -34.07
C ASN A 320 -27.40 -12.87 -34.29
N SER A 321 -27.17 -12.04 -35.31
CA SER A 321 -25.86 -11.43 -35.57
C SER A 321 -25.44 -10.50 -34.42
N HIS A 322 -26.34 -9.67 -33.90
CA HIS A 322 -26.07 -8.82 -32.73
C HIS A 322 -25.81 -9.64 -31.45
N ILE A 323 -26.54 -10.75 -31.26
CA ILE A 323 -26.27 -11.68 -30.15
C ILE A 323 -24.89 -12.32 -30.28
N GLU A 324 -24.48 -12.73 -31.47
CA GLU A 324 -23.14 -13.28 -31.72
C GLU A 324 -22.04 -12.26 -31.42
N GLU A 325 -22.25 -11.00 -31.82
CA GLU A 325 -21.34 -9.90 -31.57
C GLU A 325 -21.25 -9.53 -30.09
N TYR A 326 -22.39 -9.38 -29.41
CA TYR A 326 -22.44 -9.17 -27.96
C TYR A 326 -21.66 -10.28 -27.21
N ASN A 327 -21.89 -11.55 -27.57
CA ASN A 327 -21.16 -12.67 -26.97
C ASN A 327 -19.65 -12.64 -27.27
N ARG A 328 -19.24 -12.09 -28.43
CA ARG A 328 -17.82 -11.87 -28.77
C ARG A 328 -17.20 -10.81 -27.86
N LEU A 329 -17.92 -9.71 -27.62
CA LEU A 329 -17.48 -8.64 -26.71
C LEU A 329 -17.33 -9.15 -25.28
N VAL A 330 -18.30 -9.91 -24.77
CA VAL A 330 -18.24 -10.52 -23.42
C VAL A 330 -16.97 -11.37 -23.27
N ARG A 331 -16.69 -12.28 -24.22
CA ARG A 331 -15.46 -13.11 -24.16
C ARG A 331 -14.18 -12.29 -24.19
N SER A 332 -14.19 -11.15 -24.90
CA SER A 332 -13.05 -10.24 -24.92
C SER A 332 -12.87 -9.54 -23.57
N ALA A 333 -13.96 -9.12 -22.94
CA ALA A 333 -13.92 -8.45 -21.63
C ALA A 333 -13.47 -9.42 -20.54
N GLU A 334 -13.97 -10.67 -20.54
CA GLU A 334 -13.57 -11.73 -19.62
C GLU A 334 -12.04 -11.95 -19.62
N ARG A 335 -11.40 -11.85 -20.80
CA ARG A 335 -9.94 -11.95 -20.91
C ARG A 335 -9.22 -10.84 -20.14
N TYR A 336 -9.62 -9.59 -20.33
CA TYR A 336 -8.98 -8.45 -19.66
C TYR A 336 -9.27 -8.43 -18.16
N VAL A 337 -10.49 -8.79 -17.74
CA VAL A 337 -10.85 -8.96 -16.32
C VAL A 337 -9.98 -10.04 -15.67
N ALA A 338 -9.73 -11.16 -16.37
CA ALA A 338 -8.85 -12.21 -15.86
C ALA A 338 -7.42 -11.71 -15.66
N ILE A 339 -6.85 -10.99 -16.62
CA ILE A 339 -5.49 -10.43 -16.51
C ILE A 339 -5.42 -9.42 -15.36
N GLN A 340 -6.37 -8.50 -15.28
CA GLN A 340 -6.46 -7.51 -14.20
C GLN A 340 -6.53 -8.20 -12.83
N SER A 341 -7.38 -9.22 -12.70
CA SER A 341 -7.54 -9.98 -11.46
C SER A 341 -6.26 -10.72 -11.07
N THR A 342 -5.55 -11.31 -12.03
CA THR A 342 -4.26 -11.97 -11.78
C THR A 342 -3.24 -10.99 -11.22
N ILE A 343 -3.13 -9.79 -11.78
CA ILE A 343 -2.16 -8.80 -11.31
C ILE A 343 -2.51 -8.29 -9.91
N ILE A 344 -3.77 -7.92 -9.68
CA ILE A 344 -4.22 -7.40 -8.37
C ILE A 344 -3.98 -8.43 -7.26
N ASN A 345 -4.30 -9.70 -7.52
CA ASN A 345 -4.17 -10.76 -6.53
C ASN A 345 -2.71 -11.20 -6.30
N ARG A 346 -1.77 -10.80 -7.16
CA ARG A 346 -0.36 -11.20 -7.11
C ARG A 346 0.60 -10.00 -6.98
N MET A 347 0.14 -8.91 -6.38
CA MET A 347 1.01 -7.76 -6.08
C MET A 347 2.17 -8.11 -5.12
N HIS A 348 2.06 -9.21 -4.39
CA HIS A 348 3.13 -9.79 -3.55
C HIS A 348 4.18 -10.60 -4.35
N ASP A 349 4.02 -10.76 -5.67
CA ASP A 349 4.87 -11.56 -6.54
C ASP A 349 5.21 -10.82 -7.84
N ARG A 350 5.80 -9.62 -7.75
CA ARG A 350 6.19 -8.85 -8.94
C ARG A 350 7.03 -9.70 -9.90
N HIS A 351 8.01 -10.45 -9.39
CA HIS A 351 8.96 -11.18 -10.22
C HIS A 351 8.31 -12.34 -10.99
N GLY A 352 7.55 -13.21 -10.30
CA GLY A 352 6.86 -14.34 -10.91
C GLY A 352 5.80 -13.87 -11.89
N LEU A 353 5.00 -12.88 -11.50
CA LEU A 353 3.98 -12.27 -12.33
C LEU A 353 4.55 -11.66 -13.61
N TYR A 354 5.64 -10.89 -13.52
CA TYR A 354 6.28 -10.30 -14.70
C TYR A 354 6.80 -11.39 -15.65
N CYS A 355 7.45 -12.42 -15.13
CA CYS A 355 7.96 -13.54 -15.93
C CYS A 355 6.83 -14.30 -16.65
N GLU A 356 5.72 -14.55 -15.96
CA GLU A 356 4.54 -15.22 -16.51
C GLU A 356 3.90 -14.39 -17.64
N MET A 357 3.58 -13.12 -17.36
CA MET A 357 2.96 -12.21 -18.33
C MET A 357 3.85 -11.97 -19.55
N LEU A 358 5.18 -12.01 -19.37
CA LEU A 358 6.13 -11.95 -20.47
C LEU A 358 6.12 -13.26 -21.29
N GLY A 359 6.13 -14.41 -20.62
CA GLY A 359 6.14 -15.73 -21.24
C GLY A 359 4.86 -16.06 -22.02
N GLU A 360 3.72 -15.59 -21.53
CA GLU A 360 2.42 -15.72 -22.21
C GLU A 360 2.23 -14.70 -23.35
N GLY A 361 3.14 -13.74 -23.50
CA GLY A 361 3.09 -12.72 -24.54
C GLY A 361 2.13 -11.56 -24.26
N VAL A 362 1.49 -11.53 -23.09
CA VAL A 362 0.53 -10.48 -22.68
C VAL A 362 1.18 -9.10 -22.71
N ILE A 363 2.41 -8.98 -22.18
CA ILE A 363 3.19 -7.72 -22.21
C ILE A 363 3.51 -7.30 -23.66
N GLY A 364 3.76 -8.27 -24.54
CA GLY A 364 4.08 -8.02 -25.94
C GLY A 364 2.88 -7.51 -26.75
N GLU A 365 1.67 -7.98 -26.44
CA GLU A 365 0.45 -7.52 -27.10
C GLU A 365 0.20 -6.03 -26.87
N ILE A 366 0.42 -5.53 -25.65
CA ILE A 366 0.21 -4.11 -25.31
C ILE A 366 1.25 -3.22 -25.97
N ARG A 367 2.52 -3.61 -25.92
CA ARG A 367 3.62 -2.86 -26.56
C ARG A 367 3.52 -2.82 -28.09
N GLY A 368 2.70 -3.69 -28.70
CA GLY A 368 2.39 -3.67 -30.13
C GLY A 368 1.20 -2.76 -30.50
N VAL A 369 0.46 -2.27 -29.51
CA VAL A 369 -0.72 -1.41 -29.67
C VAL A 369 -0.41 0.06 -29.31
N SER A 370 0.65 0.32 -28.53
CA SER A 370 1.08 1.66 -28.10
C SER A 370 1.91 2.48 -29.09
#